data_AF-A0A3S0N333-F1
#
_entry.id   AF-A0A3S0N333-F1
#
_cell.length_a   1.000
_cell.length_b   1.000
_cell.length_c   1.000
_cell.angle_alpha   90.00
_cell.angle_beta   90.00
_cell.angle_gamma   90.00
#
_symmetry.space_group_name_H-M   'P 1'
#
loop_
_entity.id
_entity.type
_entity.pdbx_description
1 polymer ?
#
loop_
_entity_poly.entity_id
_entity_poly.type
_entity_poly.pdbx_seq_one_letter_code
_entity_poly.pdbx_strand_id
1 'polypeptide(L)'
;MFICICNAITERQVQSAVADGAITMSDLQARLGVATSCGCCAETAEEYLPGGRYAGQATVRQEAGTPVLNAANDSGLVTIVETMVAVSVRRA
;
A
#
# COMPACT_ATOMS: atom_id res chain seq x y z
N MET A 1 -3.14 -3.55 9.24
CA MET A 1 -4.09 -2.88 10.18
C MET A 1 -4.89 -1.76 9.48
N PHE A 2 -5.88 -1.12 10.12
CA PHE A 2 -6.43 0.16 9.63
C PHE A 2 -5.53 1.31 10.07
N ILE A 3 -5.09 2.12 9.11
CA ILE A 3 -4.32 3.34 9.36
C ILE A 3 -5.27 4.52 9.53
N CYS A 4 -6.31 4.62 8.70
CA CYS A 4 -7.31 5.68 8.79
C CYS A 4 -8.70 5.09 8.96
N ILE A 5 -9.35 5.40 10.08
CA ILE A 5 -10.69 4.93 10.38
C ILE A 5 -11.75 5.71 9.59
N CYS A 6 -11.59 7.03 9.48
CA CYS A 6 -12.57 7.90 8.80
C CYS A 6 -12.85 7.46 7.37
N ASN A 7 -11.80 7.09 6.64
CA ASN A 7 -11.89 6.71 5.23
C ASN A 7 -11.63 5.21 5.00
N ALA A 8 -11.61 4.42 6.08
CA ALA A 8 -11.39 2.97 6.06
C ALA A 8 -10.11 2.55 5.29
N ILE A 9 -9.00 3.26 5.49
CA ILE A 9 -7.72 2.98 4.81
C ILE A 9 -6.90 1.96 5.60
N THR A 10 -6.51 0.87 4.96
CA THR A 10 -5.66 -0.15 5.54
C THR A 10 -4.18 0.10 5.27
N GLU A 11 -3.34 -0.44 6.14
CA GLU A 11 -1.88 -0.48 6.01
C GLU A 11 -1.45 -1.08 4.66
N ARG A 12 -2.10 -2.15 4.20
CA ARG A 12 -1.80 -2.76 2.89
C ARG A 12 -2.05 -1.79 1.74
N GLN A 13 -3.10 -0.98 1.81
CA GLN A 13 -3.37 0.05 0.80
C GLN A 13 -2.31 1.15 0.83
N VAL A 14 -1.89 1.60 2.02
CA VAL A 14 -0.78 2.57 2.15
C VAL A 14 0.51 2.00 1.56
N GLN A 15 0.87 0.77 1.92
CA GLN A 15 2.05 0.10 1.38
C GLN A 15 1.97 -0.10 -0.14
N SER A 16 0.80 -0.47 -0.68
CA SER A 16 0.59 -0.57 -2.12
C SER A 16 0.78 0.79 -2.79
N ALA A 17 0.17 1.85 -2.26
CA ALA A 17 0.31 3.19 -2.83
C ALA A 17 1.77 3.67 -2.84
N VAL A 18 2.54 3.36 -1.79
CA VAL A 18 3.98 3.65 -1.71
C VAL A 18 4.77 2.81 -2.73
N ALA A 19 4.46 1.51 -2.86
CA ALA A 19 5.05 0.64 -3.87
C ALA A 19 4.74 1.12 -5.31
N ASP A 20 3.55 1.69 -5.51
CA ASP A 20 3.11 2.33 -6.75
C ASP A 20 3.67 3.76 -6.91
N GLY A 21 4.61 4.18 -6.07
CA GLY A 21 5.37 5.43 -6.22
C GLY A 21 4.86 6.63 -5.44
N ALA A 22 3.95 6.47 -4.47
CA ALA A 22 3.62 7.57 -3.56
C ALA A 22 4.81 7.85 -2.62
N ILE A 23 5.35 9.07 -2.68
CA ILE A 23 6.55 9.46 -1.92
C ILE A 23 6.29 10.63 -0.97
N THR A 24 5.12 11.27 -1.06
CA THR A 24 4.69 12.35 -0.18
C THR A 24 3.32 12.08 0.44
N MET A 25 3.00 12.79 1.54
CA MET A 25 1.66 12.74 2.13
C MET A 25 0.58 13.24 1.18
N SER A 26 0.90 14.23 0.35
CA SER A 26 0.00 14.72 -0.70
C SER A 26 -0.35 13.62 -1.71
N ASP A 27 0.62 12.76 -2.06
CA ASP A 27 0.36 11.61 -2.95
C ASP A 27 -0.60 10.61 -2.29
N LEU A 28 -0.39 10.29 -1.02
CA LEU A 28 -1.26 9.37 -0.28
C LEU A 28 -2.67 9.95 -0.09
N GLN A 29 -2.79 11.25 0.20
CA GLN A 29 -4.06 11.97 0.28
C GLN A 29 -4.80 11.93 -1.06
N ALA A 30 -4.11 12.22 -2.16
CA ALA A 30 -4.71 12.23 -3.50
C ALA A 30 -5.16 10.83 -3.96
N ARG A 31 -4.38 9.79 -3.65
CA ARG A 31 -4.66 8.40 -4.09
C ARG A 31 -5.67 7.68 -3.20
N LEU A 32 -5.55 7.82 -1.88
CA LEU A 32 -6.29 7.01 -0.91
C LEU A 32 -7.31 7.82 -0.11
N GLY A 33 -7.17 9.15 -0.06
CA GLY A 33 -7.91 9.99 0.86
C GLY A 33 -7.44 9.86 2.31
N VAL A 34 -6.25 9.33 2.60
CA VAL A 34 -5.76 9.24 3.99
C VAL A 34 -5.64 10.64 4.61
N ALA A 35 -5.96 10.80 5.89
CA ALA A 35 -5.83 12.08 6.62
C ALA A 35 -6.65 13.28 6.09
N THR A 36 -7.60 13.09 5.16
CA THR A 36 -8.43 14.17 4.61
C THR A 36 -9.69 14.52 5.44
N SER A 37 -9.97 13.75 6.50
CA SER A 37 -11.12 13.95 7.38
C SER A 37 -10.68 14.53 8.74
N CYS A 38 -10.45 13.70 9.77
CA CYS A 38 -10.05 14.17 11.10
C CYS A 38 -8.54 14.47 11.23
N GLY A 39 -7.71 13.98 10.31
CA GLY A 39 -6.26 14.16 10.32
C GLY A 39 -5.47 13.30 11.33
N CYS A 40 -6.11 12.63 12.29
CA CYS A 40 -5.42 11.91 13.38
C CYS A 40 -4.47 10.77 12.93
N CYS A 41 -4.60 10.31 11.69
CA CYS A 41 -3.77 9.25 11.12
C CYS A 41 -2.55 9.76 10.34
N ALA A 42 -2.35 11.09 10.23
CA ALA A 42 -1.33 11.68 9.37
C ALA A 42 0.09 11.22 9.73
N GLU A 43 0.48 11.35 11.00
CA GLU A 43 1.80 10.95 11.49
C GLU A 43 2.07 9.45 11.24
N THR A 44 1.08 8.60 11.52
CA THR A 44 1.20 7.16 11.26
C THR A 44 1.31 6.85 9.77
N ALA A 45 0.59 7.56 8.90
CA ALA A 45 0.69 7.39 7.45
C ALA A 45 2.07 7.85 6.91
N GLU A 46 2.64 8.92 7.48
CA GLU A 46 3.98 9.41 7.15
C GLU A 46 5.08 8.39 7.46
N GLU A 47 4.94 7.58 8.51
CA GLU A 47 5.93 6.55 8.85
C GLU A 47 6.08 5.47 7.76
N TYR A 48 5.15 5.35 6.80
CA TYR A 48 5.26 4.43 5.66
C TYR A 48 5.92 5.06 4.42
N LEU A 49 6.05 6.39 4.37
CA LEU A 49 6.72 7.09 3.28
C LEU A 49 8.25 6.93 3.34
N PRO A 50 8.98 7.24 2.25
CA PRO A 50 10.44 7.17 2.24
C PRO A 50 11.08 7.93 3.41
N GLY A 51 11.95 7.26 4.18
CA GLY A 51 12.58 7.81 5.39
C GLY A 51 11.78 7.59 6.67
N GLY A 52 10.54 7.11 6.59
CA GLY A 52 9.73 6.68 7.71
C GLY A 52 10.14 5.31 8.27
N ARG A 53 9.69 5.02 9.49
CA ARG A 53 10.05 3.81 10.25
C ARG A 53 9.59 2.51 9.57
N TYR A 54 8.54 2.57 8.76
CA TYR A 54 7.92 1.43 8.08
C TYR A 54 8.21 1.37 6.58
N ALA A 55 9.01 2.28 6.02
CA ALA A 55 9.28 2.37 4.58
C ALA A 55 9.90 1.10 3.96
N GLY A 56 10.48 0.21 4.78
CA GLY A 56 11.08 -1.07 4.36
C GLY A 56 10.20 -2.30 4.61
N GLN A 57 9.02 -2.15 5.21
CA GLN A 57 8.11 -3.27 5.48
C GLN A 57 7.21 -3.52 4.26
N ALA A 58 7.79 -3.98 3.16
CA ALA A 58 7.01 -4.58 2.08
C ALA A 58 6.41 -5.88 2.62
N THR A 59 5.11 -5.92 2.89
CA THR A 59 4.46 -7.19 3.24
C THR A 59 4.68 -8.17 2.09
N VAL A 60 5.31 -9.30 2.41
CA VAL A 60 5.45 -10.49 1.56
C VAL A 60 4.18 -10.70 0.73
N ARG A 61 4.31 -10.91 -0.59
CA ARG A 61 3.18 -11.31 -1.45
C ARG A 61 2.58 -12.60 -0.88
N GLN A 62 1.44 -12.50 -0.19
CA GLN A 62 0.73 -13.67 0.31
C GLN A 62 -0.24 -14.15 -0.78
N GLU A 63 0.15 -15.24 -1.43
CA GLU A 63 -0.76 -16.18 -2.07
C GLU A 63 -1.60 -16.86 -0.96
N ALA A 64 -2.92 -16.93 -1.14
CA ALA A 64 -3.89 -17.66 -0.31
C ALA A 64 -4.17 -17.12 1.13
N GLY A 65 -4.89 -16.00 1.23
CA GLY A 65 -5.70 -15.68 2.40
C GLY A 65 -7.10 -15.26 1.95
N THR A 66 -8.15 -15.67 2.68
CA THR A 66 -9.55 -15.30 2.42
C THR A 66 -9.64 -13.80 2.09
N PRO A 67 -10.27 -13.39 0.97
CA PRO A 67 -10.35 -11.99 0.63
C PRO A 67 -11.12 -11.30 1.76
N VAL A 68 -10.43 -10.47 2.52
CA VAL A 68 -11.10 -9.43 3.29
C VAL A 68 -11.86 -8.61 2.25
N LEU A 69 -13.18 -8.79 2.21
CA LEU A 69 -14.07 -8.10 1.29
C LEU A 69 -13.89 -6.60 1.50
N ASN A 70 -13.19 -6.01 0.54
CA ASN A 70 -13.09 -4.63 0.09
C ASN A 70 -13.41 -3.54 1.14
N ALA A 71 -12.40 -2.77 1.53
CA ALA A 71 -12.64 -1.49 2.19
C ALA A 71 -13.39 -0.55 1.23
N ALA A 72 -14.19 0.38 1.77
CA ALA A 72 -15.12 1.21 0.98
C ALA A 72 -14.45 2.09 -0.10
N ASN A 73 -13.12 2.20 -0.10
CA ASN A 73 -12.31 2.92 -1.07
C ASN A 73 -11.56 2.01 -2.07
N ASP A 74 -11.76 0.69 -2.04
CA ASP A 74 -11.18 -0.24 -3.02
C ASP A 74 -11.85 -0.05 -4.38
N SER A 75 -11.42 0.97 -5.12
CA SER A 75 -11.67 1.09 -6.55
C SER A 75 -10.76 0.07 -7.22
N GLY A 76 -11.22 -1.19 -7.32
CA GLY A 76 -10.44 -2.32 -7.81
C GLY A 76 -9.69 -2.00 -9.10
N LEU A 77 -8.41 -1.63 -8.98
CA LEU A 77 -7.48 -1.53 -10.10
C LEU A 77 -6.44 -2.62 -9.90
N VAL A 78 -6.82 -3.82 -10.34
CA VAL A 78 -5.89 -4.92 -10.62
C VAL A 78 -4.96 -4.45 -11.74
N THR A 79 -3.83 -3.85 -11.40
CA THR A 79 -2.72 -3.74 -12.34
C THR A 79 -1.87 -4.98 -12.15
N ILE A 80 -2.14 -5.99 -12.97
CA ILE A 80 -1.23 -7.08 -13.24
C ILE A 80 0.09 -6.49 -13.78
N VAL A 81 1.02 -6.17 -12.90
CA VAL A 81 2.42 -5.97 -13.30
C VAL A 81 3.00 -7.37 -13.52
N GLU A 82 2.95 -7.84 -14.77
CA GLU A 82 3.75 -8.99 -15.21
C GLU A 82 5.23 -8.67 -14.99
N THR A 83 5.76 -9.06 -13.83
CA THR A 83 7.20 -9.11 -13.61
C THR A 83 7.69 -10.42 -14.20
N MET A 84 8.11 -10.40 -15.46
CA MET A 84 8.78 -11.52 -16.10
C MET A 84 10.13 -11.77 -15.40
N VAL A 85 10.18 -12.69 -14.44
CA VAL A 85 11.45 -13.16 -13.86
C VAL A 85 12.09 -14.13 -14.86
N ALA A 86 13.07 -13.66 -15.62
CA ALA A 86 13.87 -14.51 -16.49
C ALA A 86 14.85 -15.36 -15.65
N VAL A 87 14.47 -16.60 -15.32
CA VAL A 87 15.38 -17.61 -14.76
C VAL A 87 16.26 -18.15 -15.88
N SER A 88 17.55 -17.84 -15.86
CA SER A 88 18.54 -18.47 -16.75
C SER A 88 19.09 -19.74 -16.09
N VAL A 89 18.67 -20.91 -16.59
CA VAL A 89 19.21 -22.21 -16.18
C VAL A 89 20.58 -22.41 -16.84
N ARG A 90 21.65 -22.44 -16.06
CA ARG A 90 22.95 -22.95 -16.52
C ARG A 90 22.91 -24.48 -16.45
N ARG A 91 22.96 -25.13 -17.61
CA ARG A 91 23.22 -26.57 -17.70
C ARG A 91 24.70 -26.82 -17.35
N ALA A 92 24.95 -27.73 -16.42
CA ALA A 92 26.24 -28.37 -16.22
C ALA A 92 26.24 -29.71 -16.95
#